data_AF-A0A4P8IQM8-F1
#
_entry.id   AF-A0A4P8IQM8-F1
#
_cell.length_a   1.000
_cell.length_b   1.000
_cell.length_c   1.000
_cell.angle_alpha   90.00
_cell.angle_beta   90.00
_cell.angle_gamma   90.00
#
_symmetry.space_group_name_H-M   'P 1'
#
loop_
_entity.id
_entity.type
_entity.pdbx_description
1 polymer ?
#
loop_
_entity_poly.entity_id
_entity_poly.type
_entity_poly.pdbx_seq_one_letter_code
_entity_poly.pdbx_strand_id
1 'polypeptide(L)'
;MSQAIEVKVPDIGDYKDIPVIEVLVKAGDTVEKEQSLVTLESDKATMDVPSPAAGTVKEVKVKQGDPVSEGTLIILLEGGAAAPAAEAAKPAQPNGAAAAPAAPAPAPAPAAAASGGVQEVKVPDIGDYKDVPVIEIAVKVGDRVEKEQSLVTLESDKATMDVPSPASGVVKEIKVKVGDAVSEGTVIVLLEGKGAGAVAPAAAPAPAATHVEHPMDEPQPAAAPQRAAAPASALAQAPVIPSGVGGERKPSHASPSVRKFARELGVDVALVQGTGPKGRITQEDVTAFVKGVMTGQRAPAAAAAPAAGGGELNLLPWPKIDFTKFGPIDPKPLSRIKKISGANLHRNWVMIPHVTNNDEADITELEALRVQLNKENEKAGVKITMLAFVIKAVVSALKKFPTFNASLDGDNLVFKQYYHVGFAADTPNGLVVPVIRDADKKGLIEIAKEMAELSKLAREGKLKPDQMQGGCFSISSLGGIGGTNFTPIINAPEVAILGLSRGAMKPVWDGKQFVPRLTLPLSLSYDHRVIDGAEAARFNAYLGGLLADFRRVIL
;
A
#
# COMPACT_ATOMS: atom_id res chain seq x y z
N MET A 1 -20.77 -50.36 29.02
CA MET A 1 -19.70 -49.65 29.73
C MET A 1 -19.29 -48.48 28.86
N SER A 2 -19.96 -47.33 29.01
CA SER A 2 -19.68 -46.12 28.27
C SER A 2 -18.31 -45.58 28.69
N GLN A 3 -17.42 -45.32 27.74
CA GLN A 3 -16.15 -44.66 28.02
C GLN A 3 -16.41 -43.17 28.26
N ALA A 4 -16.18 -42.73 29.50
CA ALA A 4 -16.13 -41.31 29.83
C ALA A 4 -14.76 -40.76 29.43
N ILE A 5 -14.73 -39.72 28.60
CA ILE A 5 -13.53 -39.00 28.17
C ILE A 5 -13.43 -37.74 29.04
N GLU A 6 -12.34 -37.64 29.79
CA GLU A 6 -12.01 -36.47 30.61
C GLU A 6 -11.39 -35.37 29.74
N VAL A 7 -12.04 -34.21 29.66
CA VAL A 7 -11.52 -33.05 28.92
C VAL A 7 -10.86 -32.07 29.90
N LYS A 8 -9.58 -31.79 29.67
CA LYS A 8 -8.74 -30.92 30.50
C LYS A 8 -8.35 -29.64 29.75
N VAL A 9 -8.00 -28.59 30.49
CA VAL A 9 -7.45 -27.34 29.92
C VAL A 9 -6.17 -27.67 29.12
N PRO A 10 -6.10 -27.35 27.82
CA PRO A 10 -4.91 -27.51 26.99
C PRO A 10 -3.75 -26.64 27.48
N ASP A 11 -2.56 -26.82 26.89
CA ASP A 11 -1.41 -25.94 27.15
C ASP A 11 -1.80 -24.48 26.83
N ILE A 12 -1.89 -23.66 27.87
CA ILE A 12 -2.23 -22.24 27.82
C ILE A 12 -0.97 -21.36 27.95
N GLY A 13 0.24 -21.93 27.93
CA GLY A 13 1.52 -21.24 28.18
C GLY A 13 1.82 -21.06 29.67
N ASP A 14 2.73 -20.13 30.02
CA ASP A 14 3.22 -19.89 31.39
C ASP A 14 2.16 -19.30 32.37
N TYR A 15 0.90 -19.24 31.97
CA TYR A 15 -0.19 -18.62 32.73
C TYR A 15 -0.83 -19.61 33.71
N LYS A 16 -1.06 -19.17 34.95
CA LYS A 16 -1.68 -19.95 36.03
C LYS A 16 -2.90 -19.21 36.58
N ASP A 17 -3.92 -19.95 36.97
CA ASP A 17 -5.14 -19.46 37.62
C ASP A 17 -5.94 -18.43 36.79
N ILE A 18 -6.20 -18.75 35.52
CA ILE A 18 -6.97 -17.90 34.61
C ILE A 18 -8.49 -18.07 34.88
N PRO A 19 -9.28 -16.98 35.00
CA PRO A 19 -10.71 -17.08 35.22
C PRO A 19 -11.48 -17.55 33.97
N VAL A 20 -12.49 -18.40 34.20
CA VAL A 20 -13.48 -18.79 33.18
C VAL A 20 -14.48 -17.64 32.96
N ILE A 21 -14.54 -17.05 31.76
CA ILE A 21 -15.49 -15.96 31.48
C ILE A 21 -16.84 -16.45 30.99
N GLU A 22 -16.89 -17.59 30.30
CA GLU A 22 -18.14 -18.12 29.74
C GLU A 22 -18.05 -19.64 29.53
N VAL A 23 -19.12 -20.35 29.91
CA VAL A 23 -19.26 -21.80 29.69
C VAL A 23 -20.31 -21.99 28.60
N LEU A 24 -19.87 -22.46 27.43
CA LEU A 24 -20.68 -22.50 26.19
C LEU A 24 -21.52 -23.78 26.04
N VAL A 25 -21.37 -24.75 26.96
CA VAL A 25 -22.02 -26.06 26.89
C VAL A 25 -22.68 -26.43 28.21
N LYS A 26 -23.82 -27.13 28.15
CA LYS A 26 -24.56 -27.61 29.33
C LYS A 26 -24.52 -29.14 29.41
N ALA A 27 -24.74 -29.67 30.62
CA ALA A 27 -24.87 -31.11 30.81
C ALA A 27 -26.07 -31.63 29.99
N GLY A 28 -25.81 -32.60 29.11
CA GLY A 28 -26.75 -33.17 28.15
C GLY A 28 -26.55 -32.72 26.70
N ASP A 29 -25.73 -31.69 26.44
CA ASP A 29 -25.50 -31.19 25.08
C ASP A 29 -24.59 -32.12 24.28
N THR A 30 -24.86 -32.26 22.98
CA THR A 30 -23.99 -32.99 22.04
C THR A 30 -22.99 -32.01 21.47
N VAL A 31 -21.69 -32.32 21.61
CA VAL A 31 -20.60 -31.50 21.07
C VAL A 31 -19.87 -32.24 19.96
N GLU A 32 -19.44 -31.49 18.95
CA GLU A 32 -18.58 -31.99 17.87
C GLU A 32 -17.10 -31.83 18.23
N LYS A 33 -16.23 -32.52 17.50
CA LYS A 33 -14.78 -32.34 17.63
C LYS A 33 -14.41 -30.90 17.23
N GLU A 34 -13.52 -30.27 18.00
CA GLU A 34 -13.06 -28.88 17.83
C GLU A 34 -14.10 -27.79 18.19
N GLN A 35 -15.29 -28.16 18.67
CA GLN A 35 -16.28 -27.19 19.16
C GLN A 35 -15.83 -26.55 20.48
N SER A 36 -15.89 -25.21 20.59
CA SER A 36 -15.53 -24.47 21.81
C SER A 36 -16.42 -24.87 23.00
N LEU A 37 -15.79 -25.23 24.11
CA LEU A 37 -16.47 -25.68 25.33
C LEU A 37 -16.54 -24.56 26.38
N VAL A 38 -15.42 -23.86 26.59
CA VAL A 38 -15.27 -22.83 27.62
C VAL A 38 -14.33 -21.75 27.10
N THR A 39 -14.61 -20.49 27.43
CA THR A 39 -13.77 -19.34 27.10
C THR A 39 -13.04 -18.83 28.35
N LEU A 40 -11.73 -18.65 28.23
CA LEU A 40 -10.82 -18.21 29.29
C LEU A 40 -10.27 -16.81 28.93
N GLU A 41 -10.09 -15.94 29.91
CA GLU A 41 -9.53 -14.60 29.69
C GLU A 41 -8.22 -14.41 30.45
N SER A 42 -7.11 -14.28 29.71
CA SER A 42 -5.83 -13.83 30.22
C SER A 42 -5.73 -12.29 30.15
N ASP A 43 -4.74 -11.71 30.84
CA ASP A 43 -4.45 -10.27 30.83
C ASP A 43 -4.16 -9.67 29.44
N LYS A 44 -3.94 -10.52 28.42
CA LYS A 44 -3.61 -10.09 27.05
C LYS A 44 -4.50 -10.64 25.96
N ALA A 45 -5.30 -11.68 26.23
CA ALA A 45 -6.11 -12.33 25.22
C ALA A 45 -7.21 -13.22 25.82
N THR A 46 -8.31 -13.32 25.09
CA THR A 46 -9.36 -14.32 25.31
C THR A 46 -9.07 -15.57 24.47
N MET A 47 -9.19 -16.76 25.07
CA MET A 47 -8.86 -18.04 24.46
C MET A 47 -9.99 -19.05 24.67
N ASP A 48 -10.43 -19.69 23.59
CA ASP A 48 -11.43 -20.76 23.65
C ASP A 48 -10.76 -22.12 23.80
N VAL A 49 -11.33 -22.98 24.63
CA VAL A 49 -10.92 -24.38 24.79
C VAL A 49 -11.79 -25.28 23.88
N PRO A 50 -11.25 -25.83 22.78
CA PRO A 50 -11.99 -26.70 21.88
C PRO A 50 -12.14 -28.13 22.42
N SER A 51 -13.22 -28.81 22.02
CA SER A 51 -13.47 -30.20 22.39
C SER A 51 -12.53 -31.18 21.67
N PRO A 52 -11.83 -32.08 22.38
CA PRO A 52 -10.92 -33.04 21.75
C PRO A 52 -11.64 -34.18 21.00
N ALA A 53 -12.93 -34.41 21.27
CA ALA A 53 -13.72 -35.47 20.65
C ALA A 53 -15.21 -35.09 20.56
N ALA A 54 -15.93 -35.71 19.63
CA ALA A 54 -17.39 -35.59 19.55
C ALA A 54 -18.05 -36.52 20.59
N GLY A 55 -19.01 -36.01 21.35
CA GLY A 55 -19.66 -36.77 22.42
C GLY A 55 -20.76 -35.98 23.13
N THR A 56 -21.47 -36.63 24.05
CA THR A 56 -22.47 -35.95 24.89
C THR A 56 -21.84 -35.50 26.21
N VAL A 57 -22.05 -34.24 26.60
CA VAL A 57 -21.56 -33.66 27.85
C VAL A 57 -22.31 -34.30 29.02
N LYS A 58 -21.62 -35.10 29.84
CA LYS A 58 -22.23 -35.76 30.99
C LYS A 58 -22.30 -34.84 32.19
N GLU A 59 -21.23 -34.11 32.46
CA GLU A 59 -21.11 -33.24 33.62
C GLU A 59 -20.09 -32.13 33.33
N VAL A 60 -20.45 -30.89 33.68
CA VAL A 60 -19.56 -29.71 33.61
C VAL A 60 -19.07 -29.41 35.02
N LYS A 61 -17.75 -29.41 35.23
CA LYS A 61 -17.15 -29.29 36.57
C LYS A 61 -16.62 -27.89 36.91
N VAL A 62 -16.66 -26.97 35.95
CA VAL A 62 -16.24 -25.57 36.14
C VAL A 62 -17.44 -24.63 36.04
N LYS A 63 -17.42 -23.56 36.83
CA LYS A 63 -18.41 -22.47 36.75
C LYS A 63 -17.75 -21.19 36.25
N GLN A 64 -18.58 -20.28 35.75
CA GLN A 64 -18.14 -18.94 35.37
C GLN A 64 -17.48 -18.24 36.58
N GLY A 65 -16.24 -17.79 36.40
CA GLY A 65 -15.41 -17.16 37.42
C GLY A 65 -14.42 -18.08 38.15
N ASP A 66 -14.45 -19.40 37.93
CA ASP A 66 -13.50 -20.31 38.57
C ASP A 66 -12.09 -20.18 37.96
N PRO A 67 -11.02 -20.14 38.77
CA PRO A 67 -9.64 -20.12 38.28
C PRO A 67 -9.23 -21.51 37.80
N VAL A 68 -8.71 -21.59 36.56
CA VAL A 68 -8.25 -22.84 35.97
C VAL A 68 -6.81 -22.73 35.48
N SER A 69 -6.05 -23.83 35.62
CA SER A 69 -4.68 -23.98 35.16
C SER A 69 -4.56 -25.14 34.17
N GLU A 70 -3.45 -25.22 33.42
CA GLU A 70 -3.17 -26.34 32.51
C GLU A 70 -3.43 -27.70 33.17
N GLY A 71 -4.16 -28.58 32.48
CA GLY A 71 -4.51 -29.91 32.97
C GLY A 71 -5.70 -29.98 33.95
N THR A 72 -6.34 -28.85 34.27
CA THR A 72 -7.56 -28.84 35.10
C THR A 72 -8.73 -29.47 34.35
N LEU A 73 -9.49 -30.34 35.02
CA LEU A 73 -10.62 -31.05 34.42
C LEU A 73 -11.83 -30.12 34.26
N ILE A 74 -12.28 -29.91 33.03
CA ILE A 74 -13.35 -28.98 32.68
C ILE A 74 -14.68 -29.73 32.55
N ILE A 75 -14.70 -30.83 31.76
CA ILE A 75 -15.92 -31.56 31.37
C ILE A 75 -15.65 -33.07 31.28
N LEU A 76 -16.65 -33.89 31.61
CA LEU A 76 -16.69 -35.30 31.22
C LEU A 76 -17.61 -35.50 30.00
N LEU A 77 -17.06 -36.05 28.92
CA LEU A 77 -17.77 -36.42 27.70
C LEU A 77 -18.06 -37.93 27.67
N GLU A 78 -19.21 -38.33 27.12
CA GLU A 78 -19.56 -39.73 26.88
C GLU A 78 -19.70 -39.96 25.37
N GLY A 79 -18.86 -40.83 24.78
CA GLY A 79 -18.99 -41.24 23.37
C GLY A 79 -17.67 -41.41 22.60
N GLY A 80 -17.51 -42.56 21.93
CA GLY A 80 -16.38 -42.86 21.05
C GLY A 80 -16.48 -44.28 20.50
N ALA A 81 -17.19 -44.47 19.38
CA ALA A 81 -17.07 -45.66 18.54
C ALA A 81 -17.42 -45.32 17.08
N ALA A 82 -16.48 -45.62 16.18
CA ALA A 82 -16.68 -45.58 14.74
C ALA A 82 -17.74 -46.62 14.31
N ALA A 83 -18.57 -46.27 13.33
CA ALA A 83 -19.41 -47.22 12.59
C ALA A 83 -19.15 -47.10 11.07
N PRO A 84 -18.95 -48.20 10.34
CA PRO A 84 -18.68 -48.22 8.91
C PRO A 84 -19.94 -48.33 8.01
N ALA A 85 -19.69 -48.05 6.72
CA ALA A 85 -20.50 -48.02 5.50
C ALA A 85 -21.78 -48.89 5.36
N ALA A 86 -22.83 -48.33 4.72
CA ALA A 86 -23.28 -48.71 3.36
C ALA A 86 -24.55 -47.95 2.88
N GLU A 87 -24.40 -47.35 1.70
CA GLU A 87 -25.30 -47.11 0.56
C GLU A 87 -26.85 -47.26 0.60
N ALA A 88 -27.46 -46.27 -0.04
CA ALA A 88 -28.58 -46.32 -1.01
C ALA A 88 -30.04 -45.99 -0.59
N ALA A 89 -30.62 -45.14 -1.46
CA ALA A 89 -32.02 -44.89 -1.77
C ALA A 89 -32.83 -43.86 -0.94
N LYS A 90 -33.15 -42.76 -1.62
CA LYS A 90 -34.24 -41.82 -1.33
C LYS A 90 -35.59 -42.47 -1.69
N PRO A 91 -36.59 -42.41 -0.81
CA PRO A 91 -37.92 -41.97 -1.25
C PRO A 91 -38.63 -41.03 -0.24
N ALA A 92 -39.72 -40.41 -0.72
CA ALA A 92 -40.51 -39.37 -0.09
C ALA A 92 -41.50 -39.82 1.03
N GLN A 93 -41.97 -38.83 1.80
CA GLN A 93 -43.23 -38.63 2.58
C GLN A 93 -44.16 -39.81 2.95
N PRO A 94 -44.93 -39.65 4.05
CA PRO A 94 -46.40 -39.85 3.92
C PRO A 94 -47.30 -38.86 4.72
N ASN A 95 -48.37 -38.43 4.02
CA ASN A 95 -49.81 -38.20 4.39
C ASN A 95 -50.27 -38.12 5.86
N GLY A 96 -51.32 -37.38 6.23
CA GLY A 96 -52.29 -36.60 5.44
C GLY A 96 -53.54 -36.12 6.24
N ALA A 97 -54.29 -35.18 5.63
CA ALA A 97 -55.75 -34.88 5.64
C ALA A 97 -56.55 -34.72 6.98
N ALA A 98 -57.56 -33.85 7.16
CA ALA A 98 -58.19 -32.74 6.42
C ALA A 98 -59.35 -32.13 7.29
N ALA A 99 -59.68 -30.83 7.15
CA ALA A 99 -61.04 -30.23 7.03
C ALA A 99 -61.08 -28.69 7.32
N ALA A 100 -61.81 -27.94 6.49
CA ALA A 100 -62.09 -26.48 6.52
C ALA A 100 -63.52 -26.18 7.11
N PRO A 101 -64.16 -24.97 7.06
CA PRO A 101 -63.76 -23.58 6.71
C PRO A 101 -64.30 -22.45 7.67
N ALA A 102 -63.88 -21.17 7.53
CA ALA A 102 -64.73 -19.94 7.59
C ALA A 102 -63.93 -18.60 7.56
N ALA A 103 -64.46 -17.60 6.83
CA ALA A 103 -64.18 -16.15 6.90
C ALA A 103 -65.51 -15.41 7.23
N PRO A 104 -65.66 -14.06 7.44
CA PRO A 104 -64.71 -12.93 7.53
C PRO A 104 -64.95 -11.88 8.67
N ALA A 105 -64.04 -10.87 8.76
CA ALA A 105 -64.18 -9.46 9.23
C ALA A 105 -64.29 -9.10 10.74
N PRO A 106 -63.98 -7.84 11.19
CA PRO A 106 -63.48 -6.66 10.46
C PRO A 106 -62.18 -6.02 11.02
N ALA A 107 -61.66 -5.06 10.25
CA ALA A 107 -60.60 -4.12 10.66
C ALA A 107 -60.99 -3.29 11.90
N PRO A 108 -60.00 -2.66 12.56
CA PRO A 108 -60.04 -1.21 12.56
C PRO A 108 -58.82 -0.59 11.89
N ALA A 109 -59.15 0.41 11.08
CA ALA A 109 -58.27 1.34 10.40
C ALA A 109 -57.62 2.34 11.40
N PRO A 110 -56.64 3.13 10.94
CA PRO A 110 -55.64 3.80 11.76
C PRO A 110 -56.02 5.24 12.15
N ALA A 111 -55.43 5.74 13.23
CA ALA A 111 -54.97 7.12 13.49
C ALA A 111 -54.54 7.19 14.98
N ALA A 112 -53.60 8.01 15.45
CA ALA A 112 -53.09 9.26 14.94
C ALA A 112 -51.67 9.51 15.48
N ALA A 113 -50.94 10.38 14.79
CA ALA A 113 -49.70 10.98 15.26
C ALA A 113 -49.91 11.86 16.51
N ALA A 114 -48.91 11.87 17.39
CA ALA A 114 -48.65 12.99 18.29
C ALA A 114 -47.13 13.14 18.53
N SER A 115 -46.66 14.35 18.23
CA SER A 115 -45.46 15.07 18.68
C SER A 115 -44.12 14.34 18.65
N GLY A 116 -43.37 14.53 17.56
CA GLY A 116 -41.93 14.33 17.52
C GLY A 116 -41.25 15.40 18.38
N GLY A 117 -40.47 14.96 19.37
CA GLY A 117 -39.57 15.84 20.09
C GLY A 117 -38.39 16.16 19.17
N VAL A 118 -38.09 17.44 19.02
CA VAL A 118 -36.83 17.86 18.39
C VAL A 118 -35.74 17.67 19.44
N GLN A 119 -34.86 16.69 19.21
CA GLN A 119 -33.69 16.39 20.01
C GLN A 119 -32.48 17.09 19.39
N GLU A 120 -31.84 17.98 20.14
CA GLU A 120 -30.58 18.60 19.74
C GLU A 120 -29.42 17.59 19.93
N VAL A 121 -28.66 17.33 18.86
CA VAL A 121 -27.43 16.55 18.92
C VAL A 121 -26.24 17.49 19.00
N LYS A 122 -25.44 17.31 20.05
CA LYS A 122 -24.28 18.14 20.36
C LYS A 122 -22.98 17.38 20.10
N VAL A 123 -21.88 18.11 19.88
CA VAL A 123 -20.52 17.54 19.84
C VAL A 123 -20.24 16.82 21.18
N PRO A 124 -19.92 15.51 21.18
CA PRO A 124 -19.51 14.75 22.37
C PRO A 124 -18.22 15.30 22.97
N ASP A 125 -17.83 14.83 24.17
CA ASP A 125 -16.55 15.17 24.78
C ASP A 125 -15.39 14.82 23.83
N ILE A 126 -14.72 15.87 23.34
CA ILE A 126 -13.57 15.78 22.45
C ILE A 126 -12.25 15.97 23.20
N GLY A 127 -12.24 15.98 24.53
CA GLY A 127 -11.07 16.29 25.37
C GLY A 127 -10.78 17.80 25.43
N ASP A 128 -9.53 18.18 25.73
CA ASP A 128 -9.11 19.59 25.90
C ASP A 128 -9.10 20.44 24.59
N TYR A 129 -9.61 19.91 23.48
CA TYR A 129 -9.55 20.56 22.17
C TYR A 129 -10.74 21.51 21.94
N LYS A 130 -10.45 22.71 21.41
CA LYS A 130 -11.43 23.76 21.09
C LYS A 130 -11.31 24.13 19.61
N ASP A 131 -12.42 24.52 18.99
CA ASP A 131 -12.49 25.04 17.62
C ASP A 131 -11.99 24.06 16.53
N VAL A 132 -12.50 22.82 16.57
CA VAL A 132 -12.13 21.74 15.63
C VAL A 132 -12.92 21.86 14.32
N PRO A 133 -12.29 21.83 13.13
CA PRO A 133 -12.98 21.98 11.86
C PRO A 133 -13.79 20.74 11.45
N VAL A 134 -14.97 20.98 10.86
CA VAL A 134 -15.81 19.94 10.24
C VAL A 134 -15.31 19.62 8.83
N ILE A 135 -14.89 18.39 8.58
CA ILE A 135 -14.38 17.97 7.26
C ILE A 135 -15.45 17.35 6.36
N GLU A 136 -16.43 16.66 6.94
CA GLU A 136 -17.46 15.97 6.19
C GLU A 136 -18.77 15.86 6.99
N ILE A 137 -19.90 16.04 6.30
CA ILE A 137 -21.24 15.86 6.85
C ILE A 137 -21.87 14.67 6.14
N ALA A 138 -22.05 13.56 6.85
CA ALA A 138 -22.46 12.27 6.29
C ALA A 138 -23.98 12.12 6.11
N VAL A 139 -24.77 13.10 6.58
CA VAL A 139 -26.25 13.08 6.54
C VAL A 139 -26.82 14.31 5.86
N LYS A 140 -27.98 14.18 5.19
CA LYS A 140 -28.72 15.29 4.59
C LYS A 140 -30.01 15.57 5.37
N VAL A 141 -30.51 16.80 5.25
CA VAL A 141 -31.83 17.17 5.82
C VAL A 141 -32.90 16.30 5.17
N GLY A 142 -33.65 15.56 6.00
CA GLY A 142 -34.67 14.58 5.61
C GLY A 142 -34.23 13.12 5.72
N ASP A 143 -32.94 12.84 5.96
CA ASP A 143 -32.46 11.47 6.08
C ASP A 143 -32.85 10.85 7.43
N ARG A 144 -33.15 9.55 7.40
CA ARG A 144 -33.42 8.75 8.60
C ARG A 144 -32.10 8.18 9.12
N VAL A 145 -31.79 8.48 10.36
CA VAL A 145 -30.54 8.06 11.03
C VAL A 145 -30.86 7.09 12.16
N GLU A 146 -30.03 6.08 12.33
CA GLU A 146 -30.10 5.11 13.42
C GLU A 146 -29.20 5.52 14.59
N LYS A 147 -29.44 4.95 15.78
CA LYS A 147 -28.56 5.13 16.95
C LYS A 147 -27.15 4.63 16.60
N GLU A 148 -26.13 5.39 16.99
CA GLU A 148 -24.70 5.12 16.76
C GLU A 148 -24.20 5.31 15.32
N GLN A 149 -25.08 5.72 14.39
CA GLN A 149 -24.68 6.05 13.03
C GLN A 149 -23.95 7.41 12.96
N SER A 150 -22.79 7.47 12.29
CA SER A 150 -21.97 8.67 12.15
C SER A 150 -22.70 9.81 11.43
N LEU A 151 -22.74 10.99 12.04
CA LEU A 151 -23.42 12.18 11.52
C LEU A 151 -22.45 13.15 10.85
N VAL A 152 -21.33 13.43 11.51
CA VAL A 152 -20.32 14.42 11.11
C VAL A 152 -18.95 13.93 11.51
N THR A 153 -17.97 14.18 10.65
CA THR A 153 -16.56 13.84 10.88
C THR A 153 -15.76 15.10 11.16
N LEU A 154 -15.01 15.09 12.27
CA LEU A 154 -14.20 16.19 12.76
C LEU A 154 -12.71 15.84 12.66
N GLU A 155 -11.87 16.81 12.33
CA GLU A 155 -10.42 16.61 12.21
C GLU A 155 -9.65 17.38 13.30
N SER A 156 -9.04 16.65 14.23
CA SER A 156 -8.07 17.20 15.19
C SER A 156 -6.64 17.07 14.66
N ASP A 157 -5.66 17.76 15.26
CA ASP A 157 -4.25 17.74 14.78
C ASP A 157 -3.61 16.34 14.70
N LYS A 158 -4.20 15.35 15.39
CA LYS A 158 -3.66 13.99 15.51
C LYS A 158 -4.58 12.87 15.06
N ALA A 159 -5.87 13.12 14.86
CA ALA A 159 -6.83 12.09 14.52
C ALA A 159 -8.13 12.66 13.96
N THR A 160 -8.76 11.89 13.09
CA THR A 160 -10.13 12.08 12.63
C THR A 160 -11.09 11.36 13.58
N MET A 161 -12.15 12.04 14.01
CA MET A 161 -13.15 11.51 14.96
C MET A 161 -14.56 11.68 14.39
N ASP A 162 -15.33 10.60 14.40
CA ASP A 162 -16.73 10.61 13.98
C ASP A 162 -17.65 10.89 15.17
N VAL A 163 -18.66 11.74 14.96
CA VAL A 163 -19.72 12.00 15.93
C VAL A 163 -20.91 11.07 15.66
N PRO A 164 -21.16 10.04 16.49
CA PRO A 164 -22.29 9.14 16.33
C PRO A 164 -23.61 9.76 16.78
N SER A 165 -24.72 9.34 16.18
CA SER A 165 -26.06 9.79 16.56
C SER A 165 -26.50 9.20 17.91
N PRO A 166 -26.95 10.00 18.89
CA PRO A 166 -27.38 9.51 20.20
C PRO A 166 -28.75 8.80 20.17
N ALA A 167 -29.55 9.00 19.12
CA ALA A 167 -30.88 8.39 18.98
C ALA A 167 -31.28 8.21 17.52
N SER A 168 -32.15 7.24 17.25
CA SER A 168 -32.74 7.07 15.91
C SER A 168 -33.81 8.13 15.65
N GLY A 169 -33.71 8.83 14.52
CA GLY A 169 -34.61 9.95 14.18
C GLY A 169 -34.43 10.43 12.75
N VAL A 170 -35.23 11.41 12.34
CA VAL A 170 -35.08 12.06 11.03
C VAL A 170 -34.36 13.39 11.19
N VAL A 171 -33.36 13.66 10.34
CA VAL A 171 -32.60 14.92 10.33
C VAL A 171 -33.50 16.06 9.87
N LYS A 172 -33.82 16.98 10.77
CA LYS A 172 -34.68 18.13 10.46
C LYS A 172 -33.90 19.33 9.97
N GLU A 173 -32.73 19.56 10.56
CA GLU A 173 -31.89 20.72 10.26
C GLU A 173 -30.44 20.41 10.64
N ILE A 174 -29.50 20.82 9.79
CA ILE A 174 -28.05 20.72 10.04
C ILE A 174 -27.56 22.15 10.23
N LYS A 175 -27.00 22.45 11.41
CA LYS A 175 -26.60 23.82 11.80
C LYS A 175 -25.13 24.14 11.53
N VAL A 176 -24.37 23.18 11.01
CA VAL A 176 -22.95 23.31 10.68
C VAL A 176 -22.71 23.12 9.19
N LYS A 177 -21.70 23.78 8.64
CA LYS A 177 -21.22 23.57 7.26
C LYS A 177 -19.82 22.97 7.29
N VAL A 178 -19.45 22.31 6.19
CA VAL A 178 -18.07 21.83 5.99
C VAL A 178 -17.13 23.03 6.03
N GLY A 179 -16.14 22.98 6.93
CA GLY A 179 -15.20 24.05 7.24
C GLY A 179 -15.50 24.90 8.49
N ASP A 180 -16.66 24.72 9.13
CA ASP A 180 -16.98 25.43 10.37
C ASP A 180 -16.23 24.84 11.58
N ALA A 181 -15.78 25.69 12.49
CA ALA A 181 -15.12 25.30 13.73
C ALA A 181 -16.15 25.02 14.84
N VAL A 182 -16.09 23.84 15.45
CA VAL A 182 -17.01 23.41 16.51
C VAL A 182 -16.26 23.02 17.77
N SER A 183 -16.90 23.21 18.93
CA SER A 183 -16.37 22.88 20.25
C SER A 183 -17.34 21.95 20.98
N GLU A 184 -16.88 21.33 22.07
CA GLU A 184 -17.71 20.46 22.92
C GLU A 184 -19.04 21.14 23.27
N GLY A 185 -20.15 20.41 23.09
CA GLY A 185 -21.49 20.92 23.40
C GLY A 185 -22.14 21.78 22.31
N THR A 186 -21.45 22.09 21.20
CA THR A 186 -22.06 22.81 20.06
C THR A 186 -23.11 21.94 19.36
N VAL A 187 -24.28 22.51 19.06
CA VAL A 187 -25.39 21.79 18.39
C VAL A 187 -25.09 21.64 16.91
N ILE A 188 -24.99 20.39 16.45
CA ILE A 188 -24.61 20.04 15.08
C ILE A 188 -25.86 19.75 14.23
N VAL A 189 -26.78 18.94 14.77
CA VAL A 189 -27.95 18.42 14.06
C VAL A 189 -29.17 18.43 14.98
N LEU A 190 -30.33 18.80 14.44
CA LEU A 190 -31.63 18.65 15.09
C LEU A 190 -32.30 17.37 14.55
N LEU A 191 -32.46 16.37 15.41
CA LEU A 191 -33.13 15.10 15.09
C LEU A 191 -34.57 15.13 15.60
N GLU A 192 -35.52 14.67 14.78
CA GLU A 192 -36.90 14.47 15.23
C GLU A 192 -37.11 13.00 15.61
N GLY A 193 -37.36 12.73 16.90
CA GLY A 193 -37.43 11.39 17.48
C GLY A 193 -38.49 11.26 18.59
N LYS A 194 -38.91 10.02 18.86
CA LYS A 194 -40.07 9.69 19.70
C LYS A 194 -39.73 9.81 21.20
N GLY A 195 -40.05 10.96 21.83
CA GLY A 195 -39.94 11.21 23.27
C GLY A 195 -41.30 11.62 23.88
N ALA A 196 -41.56 11.20 25.12
CA ALA A 196 -42.88 11.06 25.74
C ALA A 196 -43.67 12.36 26.06
N GLY A 197 -44.97 12.36 25.71
CA GLY A 197 -46.09 12.88 26.50
C GLY A 197 -46.56 14.35 26.30
N ALA A 198 -47.74 14.53 25.68
CA ALA A 198 -48.95 15.23 26.22
C ALA A 198 -49.88 15.89 25.15
N VAL A 199 -51.01 15.20 24.87
CA VAL A 199 -52.43 15.60 24.65
C VAL A 199 -52.87 16.85 23.80
N ALA A 200 -53.39 16.57 22.58
CA ALA A 200 -54.65 16.99 21.89
C ALA A 200 -54.96 18.48 21.48
N PRO A 201 -55.95 18.76 20.57
CA PRO A 201 -56.30 18.11 19.29
C PRO A 201 -56.65 19.06 18.08
N ALA A 202 -56.50 18.49 16.86
CA ALA A 202 -57.35 18.53 15.64
C ALA A 202 -57.75 19.83 14.89
N ALA A 203 -57.44 19.87 13.57
CA ALA A 203 -58.40 19.84 12.44
C ALA A 203 -57.69 19.85 11.05
N ALA A 204 -58.27 19.15 10.07
CA ALA A 204 -57.82 18.97 8.67
C ALA A 204 -58.59 19.92 7.69
N PRO A 205 -58.57 19.81 6.34
CA PRO A 205 -57.69 19.09 5.39
C PRO A 205 -57.23 19.94 4.15
N ALA A 206 -56.50 19.29 3.23
CA ALA A 206 -55.95 19.67 1.89
C ALA A 206 -56.98 20.25 0.86
N PRO A 207 -56.68 20.60 -0.44
CA PRO A 207 -55.52 20.21 -1.28
C PRO A 207 -55.02 21.17 -2.43
N ALA A 208 -53.97 20.71 -3.14
CA ALA A 208 -53.68 20.80 -4.59
C ALA A 208 -53.39 22.13 -5.36
N ALA A 209 -52.37 22.01 -6.22
CA ALA A 209 -52.27 22.49 -7.62
C ALA A 209 -51.46 23.77 -7.98
N THR A 210 -50.35 23.52 -8.70
CA THR A 210 -49.91 24.11 -10.00
C THR A 210 -49.66 25.63 -10.20
N HIS A 211 -48.40 25.91 -10.57
CA HIS A 211 -47.92 26.68 -11.74
C HIS A 211 -47.96 28.23 -11.79
N VAL A 212 -46.75 28.77 -12.07
CA VAL A 212 -46.31 30.00 -12.80
C VAL A 212 -46.84 31.38 -12.42
N GLU A 213 -45.93 32.33 -12.18
CA GLU A 213 -45.65 33.45 -13.11
C GLU A 213 -44.47 34.33 -12.62
N HIS A 214 -43.62 34.73 -13.58
CA HIS A 214 -42.62 35.81 -13.54
C HIS A 214 -43.32 37.20 -13.47
N PRO A 215 -42.64 38.33 -13.14
CA PRO A 215 -41.90 39.16 -14.13
C PRO A 215 -40.59 39.80 -13.58
N MET A 216 -39.52 39.99 -14.39
CA MET A 216 -39.15 41.21 -15.18
C MET A 216 -39.11 42.50 -14.33
N ASP A 217 -38.16 43.44 -14.42
CA ASP A 217 -37.09 43.82 -15.37
C ASP A 217 -36.22 44.88 -14.63
N GLU A 218 -34.87 44.83 -14.62
CA GLU A 218 -33.90 45.60 -15.46
C GLU A 218 -33.72 47.11 -15.10
N PRO A 219 -32.66 47.85 -15.55
CA PRO A 219 -31.31 47.48 -16.03
C PRO A 219 -30.14 48.48 -15.69
N GLN A 220 -28.92 48.09 -16.14
CA GLN A 220 -27.83 48.91 -16.76
C GLN A 220 -26.72 49.55 -15.87
N PRO A 221 -25.47 49.79 -16.36
CA PRO A 221 -24.84 49.45 -17.67
C PRO A 221 -23.54 48.62 -17.64
N ALA A 222 -23.29 48.00 -18.80
CA ALA A 222 -22.04 47.37 -19.24
C ALA A 222 -20.97 48.36 -19.77
N ALA A 223 -19.70 47.97 -19.68
CA ALA A 223 -18.58 48.56 -20.41
C ALA A 223 -17.98 47.55 -21.43
N ALA A 224 -17.53 48.11 -22.56
CA ALA A 224 -17.23 47.44 -23.83
C ALA A 224 -15.94 46.57 -23.86
N PRO A 225 -15.78 45.71 -24.89
CA PRO A 225 -14.72 44.70 -24.96
C PRO A 225 -13.36 45.28 -25.40
N GLN A 226 -12.29 44.92 -24.68
CA GLN A 226 -10.93 45.31 -24.98
C GLN A 226 -10.23 44.32 -25.92
N ARG A 227 -9.50 44.92 -26.85
CA ARG A 227 -8.72 44.39 -27.98
C ARG A 227 -7.70 43.31 -27.58
N ALA A 228 -7.62 42.26 -28.41
CA ALA A 228 -6.65 41.17 -28.31
C ALA A 228 -5.20 41.68 -28.30
N ALA A 229 -4.43 41.23 -27.31
CA ALA A 229 -2.99 41.42 -27.21
C ALA A 229 -2.24 40.38 -28.06
N ALA A 230 -1.27 40.84 -28.84
CA ALA A 230 -0.32 40.01 -29.56
C ALA A 230 0.58 39.23 -28.57
N PRO A 231 1.07 38.03 -28.93
CA PRO A 231 1.91 37.22 -28.05
C PRO A 231 3.24 37.94 -27.74
N ALA A 232 3.61 37.92 -26.46
CA ALA A 232 4.89 38.42 -25.97
C ALA A 232 6.06 37.62 -26.57
N SER A 233 7.10 38.35 -26.97
CA SER A 233 8.36 37.85 -27.51
C SER A 233 9.06 36.85 -26.58
N ALA A 234 9.61 35.78 -27.16
CA ALA A 234 10.37 34.70 -26.53
C ALA A 234 11.77 35.11 -26.00
N LEU A 235 11.96 36.35 -25.54
CA LEU A 235 13.23 36.87 -25.01
C LEU A 235 13.19 37.23 -23.52
N ALA A 236 12.16 36.82 -22.78
CA ALA A 236 12.06 37.02 -21.33
C ALA A 236 12.46 35.79 -20.48
N GLN A 237 13.01 34.73 -21.09
CA GLN A 237 13.43 33.51 -20.40
C GLN A 237 14.94 33.29 -20.49
N ALA A 238 15.72 34.23 -19.95
CA ALA A 238 17.08 33.93 -19.51
C ALA A 238 17.02 33.43 -18.06
N PRO A 239 17.75 32.36 -17.68
CA PRO A 239 17.72 31.85 -16.31
C PRO A 239 18.24 32.93 -15.35
N VAL A 240 17.36 33.39 -14.45
CA VAL A 240 17.77 34.18 -13.29
C VAL A 240 18.60 33.29 -12.38
N ILE A 241 19.88 33.62 -12.24
CA ILE A 241 20.77 32.97 -11.28
C ILE A 241 20.22 33.33 -9.88
N PRO A 242 19.86 32.34 -9.02
CA PRO A 242 19.30 32.65 -7.72
C PRO A 242 20.31 33.45 -6.89
N SER A 243 19.87 34.59 -6.36
CA SER A 243 20.61 35.32 -5.34
C SER A 243 20.68 34.45 -4.09
N GLY A 244 21.88 34.04 -3.70
CA GLY A 244 22.10 33.33 -2.45
C GLY A 244 21.58 34.14 -1.27
N VAL A 245 20.55 33.64 -0.61
CA VAL A 245 20.12 34.10 0.71
C VAL A 245 21.15 33.63 1.73
N GLY A 246 21.86 34.57 2.37
CA GLY A 246 22.66 34.29 3.57
C GLY A 246 24.12 34.75 3.61
N GLY A 247 24.58 35.62 2.71
CA GLY A 247 25.93 36.21 2.79
C GLY A 247 25.91 37.67 3.23
N GLU A 248 26.79 38.08 4.15
CA GLU A 248 27.02 39.49 4.51
C GLU A 248 27.21 40.33 3.24
N ARG A 249 26.31 41.31 3.02
CA ARG A 249 26.38 42.24 1.90
C ARG A 249 27.58 43.18 2.11
N LYS A 250 28.75 42.82 1.56
CA LYS A 250 29.84 43.78 1.44
C LYS A 250 29.38 44.98 0.61
N PRO A 251 29.54 46.23 1.08
CA PRO A 251 29.14 47.40 0.30
C PRO A 251 30.02 47.49 -0.94
N SER A 252 29.45 47.18 -2.11
CA SER A 252 30.14 47.32 -3.39
C SER A 252 30.21 48.81 -3.79
N HIS A 253 31.41 49.33 -4.04
CA HIS A 253 31.62 50.73 -4.43
C HIS A 253 31.55 50.86 -5.97
N ALA A 254 30.33 50.98 -6.51
CA ALA A 254 30.07 51.12 -7.95
C ALA A 254 29.14 52.30 -8.26
N SER A 255 29.37 53.01 -9.38
CA SER A 255 28.50 54.08 -9.86
C SER A 255 27.16 53.54 -10.40
N PRO A 256 26.09 54.36 -10.46
CA PRO A 256 24.79 53.93 -11.00
C PRO A 256 24.86 53.36 -12.43
N SER A 257 25.72 53.92 -13.28
CA SER A 257 25.94 53.46 -14.65
C SER A 257 26.55 52.05 -14.70
N VAL A 258 27.53 51.75 -13.85
CA VAL A 258 28.17 50.43 -13.78
C VAL A 258 27.21 49.38 -13.18
N ARG A 259 26.36 49.76 -12.21
CA ARG A 259 25.32 48.87 -11.67
C ARG A 259 24.26 48.51 -12.70
N LYS A 260 23.85 49.48 -13.53
CA LYS A 260 22.93 49.23 -14.65
C LYS A 260 23.55 48.26 -15.65
N PHE A 261 24.81 48.53 -16.05
CA PHE A 261 25.55 47.68 -16.98
C PHE A 261 25.75 46.24 -16.46
N ALA A 262 26.07 46.06 -15.17
CA ALA A 262 26.19 44.74 -14.56
C ALA A 262 24.85 43.98 -14.56
N ARG A 263 23.73 44.67 -14.32
CA ARG A 263 22.38 44.07 -14.36
C ARG A 263 21.98 43.62 -15.76
N GLU A 264 22.33 44.40 -16.79
CA GLU A 264 22.11 44.03 -18.19
C GLU A 264 22.87 42.76 -18.58
N LEU A 265 24.03 42.53 -17.96
CA LEU A 265 24.86 41.34 -18.17
C LEU A 265 24.61 40.20 -17.17
N GLY A 266 23.65 40.35 -16.25
CA GLY A 266 23.33 39.34 -15.24
C GLY A 266 24.41 39.13 -14.16
N VAL A 267 25.29 40.11 -13.95
CA VAL A 267 26.42 40.05 -13.00
C VAL A 267 26.06 40.70 -11.67
N ASP A 268 26.27 40.00 -10.55
CA ASP A 268 26.20 40.61 -9.23
C ASP A 268 27.45 41.46 -8.94
N VAL A 269 27.23 42.76 -8.75
CA VAL A 269 28.25 43.77 -8.45
C VAL A 269 28.98 43.47 -7.13
N ALA A 270 28.39 42.71 -6.21
CA ALA A 270 29.06 42.28 -4.98
C ALA A 270 30.17 41.23 -5.21
N LEU A 271 30.14 40.53 -6.35
CA LEU A 271 31.12 39.50 -6.73
C LEU A 271 32.27 40.05 -7.59
N VAL A 272 32.14 41.29 -8.07
CA VAL A 272 33.12 41.95 -8.94
C VAL A 272 34.14 42.70 -8.08
N GLN A 273 35.43 42.39 -8.26
CA GLN A 273 36.52 43.09 -7.60
C GLN A 273 36.84 44.37 -8.36
N GLY A 274 36.68 45.52 -7.72
CA GLY A 274 36.94 46.83 -8.34
C GLY A 274 38.42 47.21 -8.34
N THR A 275 38.94 47.65 -9.49
CA THR A 275 40.34 48.07 -9.66
C THR A 275 40.52 49.60 -9.67
N GLY A 276 39.43 50.36 -9.66
CA GLY A 276 39.45 51.82 -9.68
C GLY A 276 39.81 52.47 -8.33
N PRO A 277 39.94 53.82 -8.28
CA PRO A 277 40.32 54.55 -7.07
C PRO A 277 39.41 54.22 -5.88
N LYS A 278 40.02 53.90 -4.72
CA LYS A 278 39.32 53.41 -3.51
C LYS A 278 38.52 52.11 -3.72
N GLY A 279 38.98 51.23 -4.60
CA GLY A 279 38.31 49.95 -4.89
C GLY A 279 36.99 50.13 -5.64
N ARG A 280 36.88 51.20 -6.45
CA ARG A 280 35.69 51.44 -7.28
C ARG A 280 35.63 50.42 -8.40
N ILE A 281 34.46 49.82 -8.60
CA ILE A 281 34.18 48.92 -9.72
C ILE A 281 33.97 49.76 -10.97
N THR A 282 34.78 49.52 -11.99
CA THR A 282 34.66 50.16 -13.30
C THR A 282 33.93 49.25 -14.29
N GLN A 283 33.63 49.76 -15.50
CA GLN A 283 32.95 48.98 -16.53
C GLN A 283 33.85 47.85 -17.07
N GLU A 284 35.16 48.10 -17.08
CA GLU A 284 36.20 47.14 -17.47
C GLU A 284 36.25 45.96 -16.48
N ASP A 285 36.05 46.20 -15.18
CA ASP A 285 36.03 45.14 -14.16
C ASP A 285 34.85 44.18 -14.36
N VAL A 286 33.66 44.71 -14.70
CA VAL A 286 32.47 43.90 -15.01
C VAL A 286 32.69 43.08 -16.27
N THR A 287 33.29 43.68 -17.30
CA THR A 287 33.58 42.99 -18.58
C THR A 287 34.63 41.90 -18.38
N ALA A 288 35.68 42.18 -17.60
CA ALA A 288 36.71 41.21 -17.25
C ALA A 288 36.14 40.05 -16.41
N PHE A 289 35.21 40.33 -15.50
CA PHE A 289 34.50 39.33 -14.72
C PHE A 289 33.69 38.39 -15.63
N VAL A 290 32.87 38.92 -16.54
CA VAL A 290 32.10 38.12 -17.51
C VAL A 290 33.02 37.28 -18.38
N LYS A 291 34.10 37.88 -18.89
CA LYS A 291 35.08 37.17 -19.71
C LYS A 291 35.71 36.00 -18.94
N GLY A 292 36.09 36.20 -17.67
CA GLY A 292 36.65 35.16 -16.82
C GLY A 292 35.68 34.02 -16.48
N VAL A 293 34.38 34.31 -16.38
CA VAL A 293 33.33 33.30 -16.20
C VAL A 293 33.11 32.51 -17.50
N MET A 294 33.06 33.19 -18.65
CA MET A 294 32.88 32.55 -19.96
C MET A 294 34.08 31.71 -20.41
N THR A 295 35.31 32.08 -20.01
CA THR A 295 36.53 31.31 -20.30
C THR A 295 36.83 30.22 -19.27
N GLY A 296 35.96 30.03 -18.27
CA GLY A 296 36.15 29.03 -17.21
C GLY A 296 37.31 29.32 -16.25
N GLN A 297 37.94 30.49 -16.33
CA GLN A 297 39.01 30.91 -15.42
C GLN A 297 38.48 31.31 -14.04
N ARG A 298 37.16 31.54 -13.92
CA ARG A 298 36.48 31.86 -12.66
C ARG A 298 35.20 31.05 -12.58
N ALA A 299 35.17 30.05 -11.71
CA ALA A 299 33.90 29.44 -11.34
C ALA A 299 33.06 30.48 -10.59
N PRO A 300 31.73 30.57 -10.80
CA PRO A 300 30.87 31.24 -9.83
C PRO A 300 31.18 30.63 -8.46
N ALA A 301 31.08 31.44 -7.39
CA ALA A 301 31.23 30.95 -6.04
C ALA A 301 30.14 29.91 -5.78
N ALA A 302 30.41 28.67 -6.15
CA ALA A 302 29.65 27.52 -5.75
C ALA A 302 29.77 27.49 -4.23
N ALA A 303 28.61 27.53 -3.57
CA ALA A 303 28.48 26.96 -2.24
C ALA A 303 29.26 25.64 -2.21
N ALA A 304 29.98 25.43 -1.12
CA ALA A 304 30.82 24.28 -0.86
C ALA A 304 30.26 23.00 -1.51
N ALA A 305 31.14 22.27 -2.20
CA ALA A 305 30.87 21.02 -2.89
C ALA A 305 29.82 20.16 -2.16
N PRO A 306 28.79 19.62 -2.84
CA PRO A 306 27.94 18.65 -2.20
C PRO A 306 28.74 17.37 -2.03
N ALA A 307 28.97 17.02 -0.77
CA ALA A 307 29.29 15.66 -0.38
C ALA A 307 28.19 14.72 -0.89
N ALA A 308 28.60 13.51 -1.25
CA ALA A 308 27.78 12.45 -1.80
C ALA A 308 26.40 12.31 -1.13
N GLY A 309 25.34 12.25 -1.95
CA GLY A 309 24.03 11.66 -1.65
C GLY A 309 23.22 12.35 -0.55
N GLY A 310 22.32 13.25 -0.95
CA GLY A 310 21.23 13.75 -0.08
C GLY A 310 21.03 15.27 -0.02
N GLY A 311 21.95 16.06 -0.61
CA GLY A 311 21.94 17.53 -0.47
C GLY A 311 20.87 18.29 -1.26
N GLU A 312 20.19 17.69 -2.24
CA GLU A 312 19.18 18.38 -3.05
C GLU A 312 17.79 18.45 -2.40
N LEU A 313 17.53 17.63 -1.37
CA LEU A 313 16.23 17.55 -0.69
C LEU A 313 16.13 18.43 0.57
N ASN A 314 17.13 19.28 0.85
CA ASN A 314 17.22 20.08 2.09
C ASN A 314 17.01 19.25 3.37
N LEU A 315 17.51 18.01 3.37
CA LEU A 315 17.45 17.11 4.52
C LEU A 315 18.55 17.48 5.53
N LEU A 316 18.27 17.27 6.80
CA LEU A 316 19.28 17.36 7.85
C LEU A 316 20.46 16.43 7.51
N PRO A 317 21.72 16.88 7.68
CA PRO A 317 22.88 16.05 7.41
C PRO A 317 22.87 14.81 8.33
N TRP A 318 23.35 13.68 7.81
CA TRP A 318 23.41 12.44 8.57
C TRP A 318 24.16 12.63 9.90
N PRO A 319 23.64 12.13 11.04
CA PRO A 319 24.25 12.35 12.34
C PRO A 319 25.66 11.74 12.41
N LYS A 320 26.61 12.51 12.91
CA LYS A 320 27.98 12.04 13.18
C LYS A 320 28.05 11.52 14.61
N ILE A 321 27.75 10.24 14.78
CA ILE A 321 27.77 9.56 16.09
C ILE A 321 29.15 8.95 16.32
N ASP A 322 29.74 9.22 17.48
CA ASP A 322 30.92 8.50 17.96
C ASP A 322 30.47 7.22 18.69
N PHE A 323 30.56 6.09 17.98
CA PHE A 323 30.11 4.80 18.50
C PHE A 323 30.94 4.29 19.69
N THR A 324 32.17 4.79 19.89
CA THR A 324 33.04 4.36 21.01
C THR A 324 32.45 4.72 22.38
N LYS A 325 31.57 5.72 22.42
CA LYS A 325 30.86 6.13 23.64
C LYS A 325 29.87 5.09 24.17
N PHE A 326 29.47 4.13 23.33
CA PHE A 326 28.46 3.11 23.65
C PHE A 326 29.05 1.70 23.84
N GLY A 327 30.38 1.55 23.74
CA GLY A 327 31.07 0.29 23.93
C GLY A 327 32.20 0.04 22.92
N PRO A 328 32.89 -1.12 23.01
CA PRO A 328 33.92 -1.52 22.05
C PRO A 328 33.35 -1.63 20.62
N ILE A 329 34.12 -1.20 19.62
CA ILE A 329 33.74 -1.24 18.21
C ILE A 329 34.79 -1.94 17.34
N ASP A 330 34.35 -2.57 16.25
CA ASP A 330 35.18 -3.15 15.19
C ASP A 330 34.78 -2.54 13.84
N PRO A 331 35.31 -1.35 13.48
CA PRO A 331 34.90 -0.64 12.27
C PRO A 331 35.45 -1.33 11.01
N LYS A 332 34.54 -1.80 10.14
CA LYS A 332 34.89 -2.42 8.86
C LYS A 332 34.62 -1.47 7.70
N PRO A 333 35.62 -1.16 6.84
CA PRO A 333 35.38 -0.33 5.67
C PRO A 333 34.45 -1.05 4.68
N LEU A 334 33.52 -0.31 4.07
CA LEU A 334 32.70 -0.84 2.98
C LEU A 334 33.56 -1.22 1.78
N SER A 335 33.21 -2.33 1.11
CA SER A 335 33.82 -2.74 -0.15
C SER A 335 33.58 -1.68 -1.24
N ARG A 336 34.47 -1.62 -2.23
CA ARG A 336 34.32 -0.70 -3.37
C ARG A 336 32.99 -0.91 -4.10
N ILE A 337 32.57 -2.16 -4.28
CA ILE A 337 31.28 -2.52 -4.90
C ILE A 337 30.11 -1.97 -4.10
N LYS A 338 30.11 -2.13 -2.76
CA LYS A 338 29.04 -1.59 -1.90
C LYS A 338 29.00 -0.07 -1.90
N LYS A 339 30.15 0.62 -1.94
CA LYS A 339 30.20 2.09 -2.03
C LYS A 339 29.58 2.59 -3.35
N ILE A 340 29.96 1.99 -4.48
CA ILE A 340 29.44 2.38 -5.80
C ILE A 340 27.96 2.02 -5.94
N SER A 341 27.61 0.77 -5.59
CA SER A 341 26.22 0.28 -5.70
C SER A 341 25.30 1.08 -4.77
N GLY A 342 25.74 1.41 -3.55
CA GLY A 342 24.96 2.21 -2.61
C GLY A 342 24.59 3.59 -3.18
N ALA A 343 25.54 4.29 -3.80
CA ALA A 343 25.26 5.57 -4.45
C ALA A 343 24.27 5.44 -5.62
N ASN A 344 24.43 4.41 -6.46
CA ASN A 344 23.52 4.15 -7.58
C ASN A 344 22.11 3.76 -7.13
N LEU A 345 22.00 2.88 -6.13
CA LEU A 345 20.72 2.46 -5.56
C LEU A 345 20.00 3.63 -4.88
N HIS A 346 20.71 4.48 -4.16
CA HIS A 346 20.14 5.68 -3.55
C HIS A 346 19.60 6.65 -4.61
N ARG A 347 20.37 6.91 -5.67
CA ARG A 347 19.90 7.72 -6.80
C ARG A 347 18.62 7.13 -7.39
N ASN A 348 18.59 5.83 -7.67
CA ASN A 348 17.41 5.19 -8.25
C ASN A 348 16.21 5.26 -7.31
N TRP A 349 16.40 5.04 -6.01
CA TRP A 349 15.35 5.13 -4.98
C TRP A 349 14.73 6.53 -4.88
N VAL A 350 15.55 7.58 -4.96
CA VAL A 350 15.07 8.96 -4.84
C VAL A 350 14.45 9.47 -6.15
N MET A 351 15.01 9.07 -7.30
CA MET A 351 14.64 9.64 -8.60
C MET A 351 13.49 8.89 -9.31
N ILE A 352 13.24 7.64 -8.96
CA ILE A 352 12.21 6.81 -9.58
C ILE A 352 10.99 6.79 -8.64
N PRO A 353 9.80 7.25 -9.08
CA PRO A 353 8.54 7.02 -8.39
C PRO A 353 8.21 5.52 -8.40
N HIS A 354 8.76 4.82 -7.42
CA HIS A 354 8.81 3.37 -7.39
C HIS A 354 7.55 2.78 -6.76
N VAL A 355 6.90 1.86 -7.46
CA VAL A 355 5.75 1.10 -6.93
C VAL A 355 6.01 -0.39 -7.10
N THR A 356 5.58 -1.20 -6.11
CA THR A 356 5.72 -2.65 -6.16
C THR A 356 4.35 -3.31 -6.12
N ASN A 357 4.05 -4.11 -7.13
CA ASN A 357 2.90 -4.99 -7.19
C ASN A 357 3.33 -6.42 -6.85
N ASN A 358 2.71 -7.01 -5.83
CA ASN A 358 2.95 -8.40 -5.45
C ASN A 358 1.83 -9.29 -5.98
N ASP A 359 2.22 -10.46 -6.47
CA ASP A 359 1.31 -11.50 -6.96
C ASP A 359 1.91 -12.88 -6.71
N GLU A 360 1.17 -13.94 -7.01
CA GLU A 360 1.56 -15.32 -6.80
C GLU A 360 1.36 -16.15 -8.06
N ALA A 361 2.38 -16.90 -8.46
CA ALA A 361 2.32 -17.80 -9.60
C ALA A 361 2.30 -19.26 -9.15
N ASP A 362 1.35 -20.03 -9.65
CA ASP A 362 1.39 -21.49 -9.53
C ASP A 362 2.51 -22.04 -10.40
N ILE A 363 3.44 -22.78 -9.81
CA ILE A 363 4.58 -23.39 -10.49
C ILE A 363 4.61 -24.91 -10.26
N THR A 364 3.50 -25.51 -9.84
CA THR A 364 3.40 -26.95 -9.56
C THR A 364 3.88 -27.80 -10.74
N GLU A 365 3.27 -27.58 -11.89
CA GLU A 365 3.58 -28.32 -13.11
C GLU A 365 4.95 -27.92 -13.67
N LEU A 366 5.32 -26.66 -13.53
CA LEU A 366 6.62 -26.14 -13.97
C LEU A 366 7.79 -26.75 -13.18
N GLU A 367 7.64 -26.92 -11.87
CA GLU A 367 8.64 -27.57 -11.03
C GLU A 367 8.77 -29.05 -11.38
N ALA A 368 7.66 -29.74 -11.61
CA ALA A 368 7.69 -31.13 -12.09
C ALA A 368 8.44 -31.25 -13.43
N LEU A 369 8.15 -30.35 -14.38
CA LEU A 369 8.86 -30.26 -15.66
C LEU A 369 10.36 -29.99 -15.45
N ARG A 370 10.73 -29.06 -14.58
CA ARG A 370 12.13 -28.75 -14.26
C ARG A 370 12.87 -29.97 -13.74
N VAL A 371 12.26 -30.74 -12.84
CA VAL A 371 12.85 -31.98 -12.29
C VAL A 371 13.03 -33.02 -13.39
N GLN A 372 12.01 -33.20 -14.24
CA GLN A 372 12.07 -34.12 -15.38
C GLN A 372 13.20 -33.74 -16.35
N LEU A 373 13.25 -32.48 -16.82
CA LEU A 373 14.27 -32.04 -17.77
C LEU A 373 15.68 -32.15 -17.18
N ASN A 374 15.86 -31.91 -15.88
CA ASN A 374 17.17 -32.12 -15.24
C ASN A 374 17.61 -33.59 -15.24
N LYS A 375 16.67 -34.53 -15.04
CA LYS A 375 16.95 -35.96 -15.12
C LYS A 375 17.34 -36.38 -16.54
N GLU A 376 16.65 -35.84 -17.55
CA GLU A 376 16.95 -36.11 -18.97
C GLU A 376 18.31 -35.53 -19.40
N ASN A 377 18.68 -34.37 -18.85
CA ASN A 377 19.92 -33.65 -19.19
C ASN A 377 21.09 -33.94 -18.26
N GLU A 378 20.97 -34.90 -17.34
CA GLU A 378 22.00 -35.24 -16.35
C GLU A 378 23.33 -35.61 -17.02
N LYS A 379 23.26 -36.36 -18.12
CA LYS A 379 24.44 -36.75 -18.92
C LYS A 379 25.12 -35.58 -19.63
N ALA A 380 24.37 -34.51 -19.93
CA ALA A 380 24.92 -33.30 -20.55
C ALA A 380 25.60 -32.37 -19.53
N GLY A 381 25.48 -32.65 -18.23
CA GLY A 381 26.09 -31.86 -17.16
C GLY A 381 25.46 -30.47 -16.98
N VAL A 382 24.28 -30.22 -17.54
CA VAL A 382 23.59 -28.92 -17.47
C VAL A 382 22.44 -29.01 -16.50
N LYS A 383 22.48 -28.19 -15.45
CA LYS A 383 21.39 -28.07 -14.47
C LYS A 383 20.49 -26.88 -14.82
N ILE A 384 19.26 -27.16 -15.21
CA ILE A 384 18.23 -26.16 -15.49
C ILE A 384 17.60 -25.73 -14.16
N THR A 385 17.69 -24.43 -13.88
CA THR A 385 17.11 -23.81 -12.68
C THR A 385 15.74 -23.22 -12.99
N MET A 386 14.92 -22.99 -11.96
CA MET A 386 13.64 -22.28 -12.11
C MET A 386 13.82 -20.89 -12.73
N LEU A 387 14.91 -20.20 -12.40
CA LEU A 387 15.21 -18.88 -12.94
C LEU A 387 15.37 -18.89 -14.48
N ALA A 388 15.89 -19.97 -15.08
CA ALA A 388 15.97 -20.08 -16.54
C ALA A 388 14.58 -20.10 -17.21
N PHE A 389 13.60 -20.76 -16.59
CA PHE A 389 12.21 -20.73 -17.05
C PHE A 389 11.60 -19.34 -16.89
N VAL A 390 11.81 -18.69 -15.73
CA VAL A 390 11.30 -17.34 -15.49
C VAL A 390 11.89 -16.34 -16.48
N ILE A 391 13.20 -16.40 -16.77
CA ILE A 391 13.82 -15.55 -17.80
C ILE A 391 13.12 -15.72 -19.14
N LYS A 392 12.85 -16.97 -19.56
CA LYS A 392 12.17 -17.23 -20.83
C LYS A 392 10.72 -16.74 -20.83
N ALA A 393 10.00 -16.91 -19.73
CA ALA A 393 8.64 -16.41 -19.56
C ALA A 393 8.58 -14.88 -19.56
N VAL A 394 9.52 -14.22 -18.87
CA VAL A 394 9.67 -12.75 -18.86
C VAL A 394 9.91 -12.24 -20.27
N VAL A 395 10.76 -12.89 -21.08
CA VAL A 395 10.95 -12.46 -22.47
C VAL A 395 9.66 -12.53 -23.29
N SER A 396 8.83 -13.57 -23.11
CA SER A 396 7.50 -13.63 -23.74
C SER A 396 6.59 -12.50 -23.23
N ALA A 397 6.62 -12.21 -21.93
CA ALA A 397 5.89 -11.08 -21.34
C ALA A 397 6.36 -9.72 -21.89
N LEU A 398 7.66 -9.48 -22.00
CA LEU A 398 8.24 -8.25 -22.57
C LEU A 398 7.84 -8.05 -24.04
N LYS A 399 7.70 -9.13 -24.81
CA LYS A 399 7.20 -9.05 -26.19
C LYS A 399 5.73 -8.61 -26.25
N LYS A 400 4.92 -9.08 -25.31
CA LYS A 400 3.49 -8.73 -25.22
C LYS A 400 3.25 -7.35 -24.61
N PHE A 401 4.10 -6.93 -23.68
CA PHE A 401 4.04 -5.65 -22.97
C PHE A 401 5.33 -4.86 -23.23
N PRO A 402 5.48 -4.22 -24.41
CA PRO A 402 6.73 -3.60 -24.85
C PRO A 402 7.17 -2.40 -24.00
N THR A 403 6.25 -1.79 -23.25
CA THR A 403 6.51 -0.72 -22.26
C THR A 403 7.48 -1.15 -21.17
N PHE A 404 7.40 -2.41 -20.70
CA PHE A 404 8.37 -2.99 -19.76
C PHE A 404 9.74 -3.24 -20.40
N ASN A 405 9.81 -3.28 -21.72
CA ASN A 405 11.06 -3.38 -22.49
C ASN A 405 11.56 -1.99 -22.94
N ALA A 406 11.23 -0.93 -22.20
CA ALA A 406 11.63 0.43 -22.51
C ALA A 406 12.60 1.02 -21.47
N SER A 407 13.13 2.20 -21.76
CA SER A 407 13.95 3.02 -20.87
C SER A 407 13.53 4.48 -20.99
N LEU A 408 13.53 5.21 -19.87
CA LEU A 408 13.29 6.64 -19.88
C LEU A 408 14.60 7.39 -20.17
N ASP A 409 14.61 8.22 -21.22
CA ASP A 409 15.74 9.07 -21.63
C ASP A 409 15.26 10.52 -21.78
N GLY A 410 15.41 11.29 -20.70
CA GLY A 410 14.79 12.62 -20.58
C GLY A 410 13.27 12.51 -20.68
N ASP A 411 12.69 13.17 -21.67
CA ASP A 411 11.25 13.15 -21.95
C ASP A 411 10.86 12.04 -22.95
N ASN A 412 11.82 11.22 -23.41
CA ASN A 412 11.57 10.17 -24.39
C ASN A 412 11.50 8.80 -23.74
N LEU A 413 10.56 7.97 -24.23
CA LEU A 413 10.51 6.55 -23.91
C LEU A 413 11.17 5.73 -25.03
N VAL A 414 12.31 5.10 -24.73
CA VAL A 414 13.12 4.33 -25.68
C VAL A 414 12.70 2.87 -25.63
N PHE A 415 11.92 2.42 -26.61
CA PHE A 415 11.54 1.01 -26.77
C PHE A 415 12.69 0.19 -27.36
N LYS A 416 13.14 -0.82 -26.63
CA LYS A 416 14.24 -1.69 -27.07
C LYS A 416 13.68 -2.80 -27.97
N GLN A 417 14.33 -3.01 -29.10
CA GLN A 417 14.01 -4.08 -30.07
C GLN A 417 14.82 -5.36 -29.82
N TYR A 418 15.52 -5.41 -28.70
CA TYR A 418 16.31 -6.53 -28.22
C TYR A 418 15.83 -6.92 -26.82
N TYR A 419 16.07 -8.17 -26.43
CA TYR A 419 15.63 -8.71 -25.14
C TYR A 419 16.85 -9.21 -24.37
N HIS A 420 17.37 -8.36 -23.51
CA HIS A 420 18.50 -8.67 -22.64
C HIS A 420 18.01 -8.69 -21.19
N VAL A 421 18.21 -9.79 -20.49
CA VAL A 421 17.67 -9.97 -19.13
C VAL A 421 18.80 -10.04 -18.13
N GLY A 422 18.83 -9.06 -17.23
CA GLY A 422 19.71 -9.05 -16.07
C GLY A 422 19.25 -10.04 -15.01
N PHE A 423 20.18 -10.70 -14.32
CA PHE A 423 19.87 -11.47 -13.12
C PHE A 423 20.80 -11.08 -11.98
N ALA A 424 20.24 -10.88 -10.79
CA ALA A 424 21.00 -10.47 -9.62
C ALA A 424 21.80 -11.66 -9.07
N ALA A 425 23.13 -11.57 -9.10
CA ALA A 425 24.03 -12.57 -8.58
C ALA A 425 24.62 -12.11 -7.23
N ASP A 426 24.34 -12.87 -6.18
CA ASP A 426 24.94 -12.66 -4.87
C ASP A 426 26.39 -13.17 -4.84
N THR A 427 27.29 -12.33 -4.34
CA THR A 427 28.73 -12.61 -4.25
C THR A 427 29.30 -12.13 -2.92
N PRO A 428 30.41 -12.70 -2.44
CA PRO A 428 31.05 -12.27 -1.19
C PRO A 428 31.38 -10.78 -1.13
N ASN A 429 31.62 -10.14 -2.28
CA ASN A 429 32.04 -8.74 -2.37
C ASN A 429 30.87 -7.76 -2.51
N GLY A 430 29.65 -8.27 -2.73
CA GLY A 430 28.43 -7.50 -2.96
C GLY A 430 27.60 -8.06 -4.12
N LEU A 431 26.45 -7.44 -4.35
CA LEU A 431 25.55 -7.81 -5.44
C LEU A 431 26.07 -7.26 -6.78
N VAL A 432 26.01 -8.08 -7.82
CA VAL A 432 26.27 -7.67 -9.21
C VAL A 432 25.16 -8.21 -10.12
N VAL A 433 24.90 -7.54 -11.24
CA VAL A 433 23.82 -7.90 -12.16
C VAL A 433 24.41 -8.20 -13.54
N PRO A 434 24.87 -9.43 -13.80
CA PRO A 434 25.18 -9.88 -15.15
C PRO A 434 23.92 -9.94 -16.03
N VAL A 435 24.11 -9.77 -17.34
CA VAL A 435 23.05 -9.68 -18.34
C VAL A 435 23.17 -10.83 -19.34
N ILE A 436 22.09 -11.61 -19.49
CA ILE A 436 21.94 -12.60 -20.56
C ILE A 436 21.47 -11.85 -21.80
N ARG A 437 22.35 -11.79 -22.81
CA ARG A 437 22.05 -11.12 -24.09
C ARG A 437 21.16 -11.98 -24.96
N ASP A 438 20.36 -11.35 -25.81
CA ASP A 438 19.47 -11.99 -26.78
C ASP A 438 18.70 -13.20 -26.21
N ALA A 439 18.14 -13.05 -25.01
CA ALA A 439 17.44 -14.12 -24.29
C ALA A 439 16.21 -14.65 -25.06
N ASP A 440 15.68 -13.86 -25.99
CA ASP A 440 14.63 -14.26 -26.92
C ASP A 440 15.09 -15.32 -27.92
N LYS A 441 16.35 -15.27 -28.35
CA LYS A 441 16.93 -16.18 -29.34
C LYS A 441 17.47 -17.49 -28.74
N LYS A 442 17.55 -17.57 -27.40
CA LYS A 442 18.17 -18.69 -26.68
C LYS A 442 17.15 -19.69 -26.13
N GLY A 443 17.50 -20.97 -26.14
CA GLY A 443 16.75 -22.04 -25.47
C GLY A 443 17.03 -22.10 -23.96
N LEU A 444 16.24 -22.89 -23.21
CA LEU A 444 16.42 -23.06 -21.76
C LEU A 444 17.81 -23.59 -21.37
N ILE A 445 18.34 -24.53 -22.15
CA ILE A 445 19.67 -25.14 -21.90
C ILE A 445 20.78 -24.09 -22.08
N GLU A 446 20.69 -23.25 -23.11
CA GLU A 446 21.67 -22.20 -23.38
C GLU A 446 21.64 -21.13 -22.29
N ILE A 447 20.44 -20.67 -21.92
CA ILE A 447 20.23 -19.74 -20.80
C ILE A 447 20.83 -20.32 -19.52
N ALA A 448 20.59 -21.61 -19.22
CA ALA A 448 21.13 -22.25 -18.02
C ALA A 448 22.67 -22.31 -18.02
N LYS A 449 23.29 -22.63 -19.16
CA LYS A 449 24.76 -22.66 -19.31
C LYS A 449 25.37 -21.28 -19.10
N GLU A 450 24.86 -20.28 -19.80
CA GLU A 450 25.37 -18.91 -19.74
C GLU A 450 25.17 -18.29 -18.35
N MET A 451 24.02 -18.53 -17.72
CA MET A 451 23.77 -18.09 -16.36
C MET A 451 24.76 -18.73 -15.37
N ALA A 452 25.09 -20.01 -15.54
CA ALA A 452 26.08 -20.68 -14.70
C ALA A 452 27.50 -20.10 -14.89
N GLU A 453 27.90 -19.80 -16.13
CA GLU A 453 29.18 -19.17 -16.45
C GLU A 453 29.26 -17.76 -15.86
N LEU A 454 28.26 -16.92 -16.10
CA LEU A 454 28.21 -15.54 -15.59
C LEU A 454 28.16 -15.52 -14.06
N SER A 455 27.43 -16.45 -13.43
CA SER A 455 27.42 -16.59 -11.97
C SER A 455 28.79 -16.97 -11.40
N LYS A 456 29.54 -17.83 -12.10
CA LYS A 456 30.91 -18.19 -11.71
C LYS A 456 31.83 -16.99 -11.82
N LEU A 457 31.82 -16.28 -12.95
CA LEU A 457 32.60 -15.05 -13.15
C LEU A 457 32.25 -13.97 -12.11
N ALA A 458 30.97 -13.83 -11.74
CA ALA A 458 30.51 -12.90 -10.72
C ALA A 458 31.17 -13.20 -9.36
N ARG A 459 31.09 -14.46 -8.91
CA ARG A 459 31.68 -14.88 -7.62
C ARG A 459 33.21 -14.75 -7.61
N GLU A 460 33.85 -14.98 -8.75
CA GLU A 460 35.30 -14.79 -8.91
C GLU A 460 35.71 -13.32 -9.07
N GLY A 461 34.76 -12.38 -9.21
CA GLY A 461 35.04 -10.96 -9.44
C GLY A 461 35.64 -10.66 -10.82
N LYS A 462 35.39 -11.53 -11.81
CA LYS A 462 35.94 -11.46 -13.18
C LYS A 462 34.92 -11.07 -14.25
N LEU A 463 33.72 -10.63 -13.84
CA LEU A 463 32.75 -10.06 -14.78
C LEU A 463 33.33 -8.83 -15.47
N LYS A 464 33.16 -8.77 -16.78
CA LYS A 464 33.55 -7.61 -17.56
C LYS A 464 32.41 -6.58 -17.58
N PRO A 465 32.71 -5.28 -17.73
CA PRO A 465 31.68 -4.23 -17.75
C PRO A 465 30.58 -4.44 -18.80
N ASP A 466 30.92 -4.95 -19.98
CA ASP A 466 29.99 -5.26 -21.08
C ASP A 466 29.02 -6.40 -20.73
N GLN A 467 29.36 -7.26 -19.78
CA GLN A 467 28.48 -8.32 -19.28
C GLN A 467 27.46 -7.81 -18.25
N MET A 468 27.54 -6.55 -17.85
CA MET A 468 26.66 -5.92 -16.85
C MET A 468 25.85 -4.74 -17.41
N GLN A 469 25.86 -4.54 -18.74
CA GLN A 469 25.26 -3.39 -19.40
C GLN A 469 24.29 -3.80 -20.51
N GLY A 470 23.38 -2.89 -20.85
CA GLY A 470 22.38 -3.10 -21.91
C GLY A 470 21.22 -3.99 -21.50
N GLY A 471 21.01 -4.20 -20.20
CA GLY A 471 19.83 -4.88 -19.68
C GLY A 471 18.55 -4.14 -20.08
N CYS A 472 17.53 -4.90 -20.43
CA CYS A 472 16.20 -4.38 -20.69
C CYS A 472 15.31 -4.46 -19.45
N PHE A 473 15.50 -5.54 -18.69
CA PHE A 473 14.74 -5.92 -17.52
C PHE A 473 15.63 -6.77 -16.61
N SER A 474 15.50 -6.61 -15.29
CA SER A 474 16.27 -7.38 -14.32
C SER A 474 15.37 -8.32 -13.50
N ILE A 475 15.95 -9.44 -13.06
CA ILE A 475 15.32 -10.37 -12.12
C ILE A 475 16.21 -10.49 -10.89
N SER A 476 15.64 -10.28 -9.72
CA SER A 476 16.28 -10.53 -8.43
C SER A 476 15.60 -11.72 -7.76
N SER A 477 16.36 -12.79 -7.48
CA SER A 477 15.80 -14.01 -6.90
C SER A 477 16.38 -14.28 -5.51
N LEU A 478 15.50 -14.28 -4.51
CA LEU A 478 15.78 -14.67 -3.12
C LEU A 478 15.29 -16.08 -2.81
N GLY A 479 14.84 -16.84 -3.82
CA GLY A 479 14.19 -18.14 -3.63
C GLY A 479 15.06 -19.19 -2.93
N GLY A 480 16.40 -19.10 -3.04
CA GLY A 480 17.34 -19.96 -2.33
C GLY A 480 17.61 -19.55 -0.87
N ILE A 481 17.14 -18.38 -0.43
CA ILE A 481 17.39 -17.81 0.90
C ILE A 481 16.11 -17.85 1.71
N GLY A 482 15.03 -17.22 1.23
CA GLY A 482 13.77 -17.11 1.98
C GLY A 482 12.95 -15.88 1.62
N GLY A 483 12.04 -15.52 2.52
CA GLY A 483 11.10 -14.40 2.35
C GLY A 483 9.79 -14.79 1.65
N THR A 484 8.77 -13.97 1.86
CA THR A 484 7.47 -14.07 1.20
C THR A 484 7.35 -13.06 0.08
N ASN A 485 7.64 -11.78 0.34
CA ASN A 485 7.68 -10.70 -0.63
C ASN A 485 8.86 -9.77 -0.31
N PHE A 486 9.35 -9.03 -1.30
CA PHE A 486 10.31 -7.95 -1.08
C PHE A 486 10.18 -6.89 -2.18
N THR A 487 10.67 -5.68 -1.92
CA THR A 487 10.65 -4.58 -2.91
C THR A 487 12.01 -4.43 -3.55
N PRO A 488 12.27 -5.05 -4.72
CA PRO A 488 13.52 -4.85 -5.45
C PRO A 488 13.62 -3.42 -5.99
N ILE A 489 14.78 -2.78 -5.85
CA ILE A 489 15.05 -1.44 -6.42
C ILE A 489 15.38 -1.57 -7.91
N ILE A 490 14.76 -0.74 -8.75
CA ILE A 490 14.94 -0.77 -10.20
C ILE A 490 16.38 -0.36 -10.55
N ASN A 491 16.98 -1.07 -11.51
CA ASN A 491 18.29 -0.75 -12.03
C ASN A 491 18.18 0.18 -13.24
N ALA A 492 18.13 1.49 -13.00
CA ALA A 492 18.09 2.49 -14.08
C ALA A 492 19.22 2.26 -15.12
N PRO A 493 18.95 2.37 -16.43
CA PRO A 493 17.76 2.96 -17.05
C PRO A 493 16.61 2.00 -17.34
N GLU A 494 16.60 0.78 -16.76
CA GLU A 494 15.42 -0.10 -16.84
C GLU A 494 14.23 0.54 -16.12
N VAL A 495 13.01 0.21 -16.54
CA VAL A 495 11.77 0.75 -15.96
C VAL A 495 11.09 -0.22 -15.01
N ALA A 496 11.57 -1.47 -14.92
CA ALA A 496 11.00 -2.48 -14.05
C ALA A 496 12.02 -3.56 -13.66
N ILE A 497 11.77 -4.22 -12.52
CA ILE A 497 12.55 -5.34 -11.99
C ILE A 497 11.60 -6.34 -11.33
N LEU A 498 11.82 -7.64 -11.57
CA LEU A 498 11.04 -8.72 -10.96
C LEU A 498 11.77 -9.32 -9.76
N GLY A 499 11.13 -9.31 -8.60
CA GLY A 499 11.54 -10.04 -7.41
C GLY A 499 10.90 -11.42 -7.37
N LEU A 500 11.69 -12.45 -7.06
CA LEU A 500 11.21 -13.81 -6.80
C LEU A 500 11.58 -14.21 -5.37
N SER A 501 10.60 -14.67 -4.60
CA SER A 501 10.83 -15.18 -3.24
C SER A 501 10.76 -16.70 -3.18
N ARG A 502 10.82 -17.28 -1.98
CA ARG A 502 10.81 -18.74 -1.80
C ARG A 502 9.43 -19.30 -2.14
N GLY A 503 9.40 -20.26 -3.06
CA GLY A 503 8.18 -21.01 -3.35
C GLY A 503 7.73 -21.85 -2.14
N ALA A 504 6.43 -21.93 -1.92
CA ALA A 504 5.84 -22.69 -0.81
C ALA A 504 4.62 -23.47 -1.28
N MET A 505 4.41 -24.67 -0.71
CA MET A 505 3.19 -25.42 -0.95
C MET A 505 2.05 -24.76 -0.18
N LYS A 506 0.97 -24.40 -0.87
CA LYS A 506 -0.21 -23.76 -0.28
C LYS A 506 -1.48 -24.52 -0.63
N PRO A 507 -2.49 -24.56 0.27
CA PRO A 507 -3.81 -25.04 -0.08
C PRO A 507 -4.53 -23.99 -0.93
N VAL A 508 -4.89 -24.33 -2.16
CA VAL A 508 -5.65 -23.47 -3.07
C VAL A 508 -7.01 -24.11 -3.33
N TRP A 509 -8.08 -23.33 -3.19
CA TRP A 509 -9.43 -23.79 -3.51
C TRP A 509 -9.62 -23.81 -5.03
N ASP A 510 -9.89 -24.99 -5.61
CA ASP A 510 -10.09 -25.16 -7.06
C ASP A 510 -11.56 -24.93 -7.50
N GLY A 511 -12.43 -24.52 -6.57
CA GLY A 511 -13.87 -24.43 -6.76
C GLY A 511 -14.65 -25.60 -6.16
N LYS A 512 -13.99 -26.71 -5.81
CA LYS A 512 -14.60 -27.93 -5.26
C LYS A 512 -13.88 -28.49 -4.04
N GLN A 513 -12.56 -28.41 -3.99
CA GLN A 513 -11.72 -28.92 -2.91
C GLN A 513 -10.45 -28.08 -2.75
N PHE A 514 -9.80 -28.20 -1.59
CA PHE A 514 -8.46 -27.66 -1.40
C PHE A 514 -7.43 -28.59 -2.04
N VAL A 515 -6.65 -28.05 -2.98
CA VAL A 515 -5.58 -28.76 -3.67
C VAL A 515 -4.24 -28.13 -3.27
N PRO A 516 -3.22 -28.94 -2.91
CA PRO A 516 -1.89 -28.41 -2.65
C PRO A 516 -1.25 -27.93 -3.97
N ARG A 517 -0.89 -26.64 -4.02
CA ARG A 517 -0.21 -26.02 -5.18
C ARG A 517 1.09 -25.37 -4.74
N LEU A 518 2.18 -25.63 -5.46
CA LEU A 518 3.47 -24.98 -5.23
C LEU A 518 3.39 -23.57 -5.81
N THR A 519 3.36 -22.58 -4.92
CA THR A 519 3.13 -21.18 -5.27
C THR A 519 4.42 -20.39 -5.13
N LEU A 520 4.77 -19.62 -6.16
CA LEU A 520 5.93 -18.74 -6.23
C LEU A 520 5.50 -17.27 -6.07
N PRO A 521 5.88 -16.59 -4.98
CA PRO A 521 5.60 -15.16 -4.85
C PRO A 521 6.46 -14.33 -5.82
N LEU A 522 5.81 -13.38 -6.47
CA LEU A 522 6.34 -12.43 -7.44
C LEU A 522 6.20 -11.00 -6.90
N SER A 523 7.27 -10.22 -6.94
CA SER A 523 7.26 -8.81 -6.56
C SER A 523 7.74 -7.96 -7.72
N LEU A 524 6.81 -7.44 -8.52
CA LEU A 524 7.13 -6.60 -9.68
C LEU A 524 7.23 -5.15 -9.24
N SER A 525 8.44 -4.60 -9.34
CA SER A 525 8.70 -3.18 -9.11
C SER A 525 8.82 -2.44 -10.42
N TYR A 526 8.18 -1.27 -10.53
CA TYR A 526 8.14 -0.48 -11.76
C TYR A 526 8.20 1.02 -11.51
N ASP A 527 8.70 1.75 -12.51
CA ASP A 527 8.72 3.21 -12.57
C ASP A 527 7.33 3.71 -12.94
N HIS A 528 6.65 4.33 -11.97
CA HIS A 528 5.25 4.71 -12.14
C HIS A 528 5.04 5.90 -13.09
N ARG A 529 6.12 6.50 -13.62
CA ARG A 529 6.05 7.46 -14.72
C ARG A 529 5.79 6.79 -16.07
N VAL A 530 6.17 5.52 -16.20
CA VAL A 530 6.10 4.76 -17.46
C VAL A 530 5.01 3.70 -17.41
N ILE A 531 4.93 2.96 -16.30
CA ILE A 531 4.02 1.84 -16.13
C ILE A 531 2.97 2.22 -15.09
N ASP A 532 1.70 2.03 -15.43
CA ASP A 532 0.61 2.22 -14.48
C ASP A 532 0.28 0.94 -13.68
N GLY A 533 -0.53 1.06 -12.63
CA GLY A 533 -0.87 -0.07 -11.77
C GLY A 533 -1.67 -1.17 -12.47
N ALA A 534 -2.51 -0.82 -13.45
CA ALA A 534 -3.31 -1.79 -14.19
C ALA A 534 -2.44 -2.56 -15.20
N GLU A 535 -1.52 -1.89 -15.85
CA GLU A 535 -0.52 -2.49 -16.74
C GLU A 535 0.42 -3.42 -15.97
N ALA A 536 0.90 -3.01 -14.79
CA ALA A 536 1.66 -3.87 -13.88
C ALA A 536 0.90 -5.14 -13.47
N ALA A 537 -0.36 -4.99 -13.06
CA ALA A 537 -1.21 -6.12 -12.70
C ALA A 537 -1.45 -7.08 -13.88
N ARG A 538 -1.69 -6.55 -15.09
CA ARG A 538 -1.85 -7.37 -16.31
C ARG A 538 -0.55 -8.10 -16.69
N PHE A 539 0.60 -7.45 -16.53
CA PHE A 539 1.90 -8.08 -16.75
C PHE A 539 2.11 -9.26 -15.80
N ASN A 540 1.89 -9.05 -14.49
CA ASN A 540 2.03 -10.09 -13.48
C ASN A 540 1.05 -11.25 -13.70
N ALA A 541 -0.24 -10.96 -13.95
CA ALA A 541 -1.23 -11.99 -14.24
C ALA A 541 -0.87 -12.80 -15.50
N TYR A 542 -0.36 -12.15 -16.54
CA TYR A 542 0.11 -12.84 -17.75
C TYR A 542 1.33 -13.71 -17.46
N LEU A 543 2.33 -13.18 -16.74
CA LEU A 543 3.52 -13.92 -16.35
C LEU A 543 3.16 -15.13 -15.47
N GLY A 544 2.29 -14.95 -14.48
CA GLY A 544 1.76 -16.04 -13.65
C GLY A 544 1.06 -17.12 -14.49
N GLY A 545 0.26 -16.71 -15.48
CA GLY A 545 -0.36 -17.63 -16.43
C GLY A 545 0.64 -18.39 -17.32
N LEU A 546 1.76 -17.77 -17.70
CA LEU A 546 2.85 -18.46 -18.41
C LEU A 546 3.60 -19.44 -17.50
N LEU A 547 3.79 -19.11 -16.23
CA LEU A 547 4.47 -19.98 -15.27
C LEU A 547 3.61 -21.18 -14.87
N ALA A 548 2.28 -20.98 -14.77
CA ALA A 548 1.32 -22.06 -14.50
C ALA A 548 1.20 -23.05 -15.67
N ASP A 549 1.25 -22.58 -16.91
CA ASP A 549 1.28 -23.44 -18.10
C ASP A 549 2.38 -22.99 -19.07
N PHE A 550 3.58 -23.53 -18.85
CA PHE A 550 4.77 -23.14 -19.60
C PHE A 550 4.71 -23.45 -21.10
N ARG A 551 3.80 -24.31 -21.53
CA ARG A 551 3.55 -24.55 -22.97
C ARG A 551 3.04 -23.29 -23.68
N ARG A 552 2.50 -22.31 -22.95
CA ARG A 552 2.05 -21.03 -23.54
C ARG A 552 3.22 -20.13 -23.98
N VAL A 553 4.45 -20.40 -23.53
CA VAL A 553 5.63 -19.61 -23.89
C VAL A 553 6.05 -19.80 -25.35
N ILE A 554 5.59 -20.85 -26.03
CA ILE A 554 5.86 -21.10 -27.46
C ILE A 554 4.84 -20.47 -28.41
N LEU A 555 3.72 -19.94 -27.89
CA LEU A 555 2.74 -19.16 -28.63
C LEU A 555 3.27 -17.73 -28.82
#